data_AF-A0A7W1BGJ7-F1
#
_entry.id   AF-A0A7W1BGJ7-F1
#
_cell.length_a   1.000
_cell.length_b   1.000
_cell.length_c   1.000
_cell.angle_alpha   90.00
_cell.angle_beta   90.00
_cell.angle_gamma   90.00
#
_symmetry.space_group_name_H-M   'P 1'
#
loop_
_entity.id
_entity.type
_entity.pdbx_description
1 polymer ?
#
loop_
_entity_poly.entity_id
_entity_poly.type
_entity_poly.pdbx_seq_one_letter_code
_entity_poly.pdbx_strand_id
1 'polypeptide(L)'
;AVQDEIRRSEEDARRKVIQRVRAHDLIMKVSDTEWQWDRSKLTIYFTAEKRVDFRALVRDLASTFRTRIELRQIGVRDEAARLSGVGRCGREYCCSSWLTELSPVNLGLAKDQHLSLNPSQISGGCGRLLCCLKYEHEFYVAARRRFPKEGKTLRTAVGTEKVIAVDIFRERVFLRSEEQGPRIIPLVQLREEVEQLGDVLMTAERRAQMAGEGPVVAPARPAAPAAGDSPATPEASARHSRRRRRGGGGPSNPPPARD
;
A
#
# COMPACT_ATOMS: atom_id res chain seq x y z
N ALA A 1 6.02 36.63 -2.18
CA ALA A 1 7.25 37.30 -1.72
C ALA A 1 7.97 36.49 -0.65
N VAL A 2 7.52 36.51 0.62
CA VAL A 2 8.19 35.75 1.72
C VAL A 2 8.16 34.23 1.48
N GLN A 3 7.03 33.70 1.03
CA GLN A 3 6.89 32.27 0.71
C GLN A 3 7.80 31.83 -0.44
N ASP A 4 7.95 32.66 -1.48
CA ASP A 4 8.84 32.37 -2.61
C ASP A 4 10.31 32.40 -2.19
N GLU A 5 10.66 33.30 -1.26
CA GLU A 5 12.01 33.40 -0.69
C GLU A 5 12.36 32.16 0.15
N ILE A 6 11.42 31.69 0.98
CA ILE A 6 11.57 30.44 1.72
C ILE A 6 11.76 29.27 0.75
N ARG A 7 10.92 29.16 -0.29
CA ARG A 7 11.01 28.07 -1.26
C ARG A 7 12.35 28.04 -2.01
N ARG A 8 12.89 29.20 -2.38
CA ARG A 8 14.24 29.29 -2.97
C ARG A 8 15.32 28.83 -1.99
N SER A 9 15.21 29.25 -0.72
CA SER A 9 16.11 28.82 0.36
C SER A 9 16.04 27.31 0.60
N GLU A 10 14.86 26.69 0.45
CA GLU A 10 14.69 25.23 0.51
C GLU A 10 15.41 24.53 -0.64
N GLU A 11 15.23 24.99 -1.88
CA GLU A 11 15.92 24.40 -3.05
C GLU A 11 17.45 24.49 -2.94
N ASP A 12 17.97 25.60 -2.41
CA ASP A 12 19.40 25.78 -2.17
C ASP A 12 19.91 24.91 -1.01
N ALA A 13 19.14 24.80 0.08
CA ALA A 13 19.45 23.91 1.19
C ALA A 13 19.51 22.46 0.71
N ARG A 14 18.52 22.01 -0.07
CA ARG A 14 18.48 20.68 -0.68
C ARG A 14 19.72 20.37 -1.51
N ARG A 15 20.15 21.30 -2.36
CA ARG A 15 21.38 21.15 -3.17
C ARG A 15 22.63 20.94 -2.30
N LYS A 16 22.79 21.77 -1.26
CA LYS A 16 23.91 21.66 -0.31
C LYS A 16 23.87 20.34 0.46
N VAL A 17 22.70 19.92 0.92
CA VAL A 17 22.53 18.63 1.62
C VAL A 17 22.92 17.47 0.71
N ILE A 18 22.49 17.45 -0.54
CA ILE A 18 22.86 16.41 -1.52
C ILE A 18 24.39 16.34 -1.70
N GLN A 19 25.06 17.49 -1.79
CA GLN A 19 26.52 17.53 -1.90
C GLN A 19 27.20 16.94 -0.66
N ARG A 20 26.72 17.26 0.55
CA ARG A 20 27.27 16.71 1.79
C ARG A 20 27.00 15.21 1.91
N VAL A 21 25.80 14.74 1.58
CA VAL A 21 25.47 13.31 1.57
C VAL A 21 26.44 12.52 0.69
N ARG A 22 26.79 13.05 -0.49
CA ARG A 22 27.81 12.46 -1.37
C ARG A 22 29.21 12.50 -0.78
N ALA A 23 29.60 13.61 -0.14
CA ALA A 23 30.91 13.74 0.49
C ALA A 23 31.12 12.78 1.69
N HIS A 24 30.03 12.41 2.38
CA HIS A 24 30.04 11.43 3.47
C HIS A 24 29.78 9.98 3.00
N ASP A 25 29.69 9.74 1.69
CA ASP A 25 29.44 8.43 1.05
C ASP A 25 28.21 7.68 1.62
N LEU A 26 27.13 8.42 1.88
CA LEU A 26 25.92 7.85 2.47
C LEU A 26 24.96 7.35 1.38
N ILE A 27 24.58 6.07 1.46
CA ILE A 27 23.62 5.43 0.57
C ILE A 27 22.18 5.84 0.93
N MET A 28 21.82 7.06 0.55
CA MET A 28 20.49 7.63 0.75
C MET A 28 20.13 8.61 -0.36
N LYS A 29 18.83 8.76 -0.63
CA LYS A 29 18.31 9.73 -1.59
C LYS A 29 17.58 10.84 -0.84
N VAL A 30 18.03 12.08 -1.02
CA VAL A 30 17.37 13.26 -0.45
C VAL A 30 16.19 13.63 -1.35
N SER A 31 14.99 13.50 -0.81
CA SER A 31 13.75 13.81 -1.52
C SER A 31 13.52 15.31 -1.50
N ASP A 32 13.51 15.92 -0.32
CA ASP A 32 13.15 17.33 -0.16
C ASP A 32 13.69 17.93 1.15
N THR A 33 13.66 19.26 1.27
CA THR A 33 14.02 19.98 2.50
C THR A 33 13.03 21.09 2.79
N GLU A 34 12.68 21.28 4.05
CA GLU A 34 11.67 22.25 4.47
C GLU A 34 12.19 23.08 5.63
N TRP A 35 12.06 24.40 5.51
CA TRP A 35 12.36 25.32 6.59
C TRP A 35 11.13 25.48 7.47
N GLN A 36 11.32 25.39 8.79
CA GLN A 36 10.33 25.93 9.71
C GLN A 36 10.19 27.43 9.44
N TRP A 37 8.97 27.96 9.59
CA TRP A 37 8.65 29.36 9.31
C TRP A 37 9.60 30.36 10.01
N ASP A 38 10.00 30.05 11.25
CA ASP A 38 10.94 30.85 12.05
C ASP A 38 12.43 30.58 11.74
N ARG A 39 12.74 29.74 10.76
CA ARG A 39 14.08 29.24 10.39
C ARG A 39 14.86 28.57 11.54
N SER A 40 14.21 28.24 12.65
CA SER A 40 14.83 27.58 13.80
C SER A 40 15.14 26.10 13.57
N LYS A 41 14.51 25.51 12.55
CA LYS A 41 14.65 24.10 12.19
C LYS A 41 14.62 23.89 10.68
N LEU A 42 15.52 23.04 10.19
CA LEU A 42 15.55 22.52 8.82
C LEU A 42 15.24 21.02 8.85
N THR A 43 14.13 20.64 8.22
CA THR A 43 13.72 19.24 8.08
C THR A 43 14.16 18.70 6.74
N ILE A 44 14.86 17.57 6.73
CA ILE A 44 15.39 16.93 5.53
C ILE A 44 14.70 15.58 5.36
N TYR A 45 13.97 15.43 4.27
CA TYR A 45 13.26 14.22 3.92
C TYR A 45 14.11 13.34 3.01
N PHE A 46 14.23 12.07 3.36
CA PHE A 46 15.05 11.13 2.59
C PHE A 46 14.45 9.74 2.51
N THR A 47 14.87 8.99 1.49
CA THR A 47 14.61 7.56 1.33
C THR A 47 15.93 6.79 1.39
N ALA A 48 15.92 5.63 2.04
CA ALA A 48 17.07 4.72 2.14
C ALA A 48 16.57 3.29 2.32
N GLU A 49 17.24 2.33 1.68
CA GLU A 49 16.90 0.90 1.79
C GLU A 49 17.45 0.27 3.06
N LYS A 50 18.64 0.71 3.47
CA LYS A 50 19.35 0.22 4.66
C LYS A 50 19.45 1.32 5.71
N ARG A 51 19.77 0.91 6.94
CA ARG A 51 20.04 1.86 8.03
C ARG A 51 21.29 2.67 7.69
N VAL A 52 21.17 3.99 7.79
CA VAL A 52 22.26 4.96 7.52
C VAL A 52 22.74 5.56 8.83
N ASP A 53 24.06 5.62 9.05
CA ASP A 53 24.63 6.39 10.16
C ASP A 53 24.90 7.83 9.69
N PHE A 54 24.07 8.76 10.16
CA PHE A 54 24.11 10.17 9.79
C PHE A 54 24.80 11.08 10.83
N ARG A 55 25.47 10.54 11.85
CA ARG A 55 26.06 11.36 12.93
C ARG A 55 27.10 12.38 12.43
N ALA A 56 27.92 11.99 11.45
CA ALA A 56 28.89 12.90 10.84
C ALA A 56 28.20 13.97 9.98
N LEU A 57 27.24 13.55 9.15
CA LEU A 57 26.44 14.43 8.31
C LEU A 57 25.69 15.49 9.14
N VAL A 58 25.01 15.10 10.22
CA VAL A 58 24.25 16.03 11.07
C VAL A 58 25.16 17.12 11.66
N ARG A 59 26.38 16.77 12.09
CA ARG A 59 27.35 17.75 12.61
C ARG A 59 27.78 18.74 11.53
N ASP A 60 28.08 18.24 10.33
CA ASP A 60 28.46 19.07 9.18
C ASP A 60 27.33 20.02 8.77
N LEU A 61 26.11 19.49 8.64
CA LEU A 61 24.91 20.28 8.31
C LEU A 61 24.56 21.31 9.38
N ALA A 62 24.64 20.94 10.67
CA ALA A 62 24.40 21.87 11.77
C ALA A 62 25.42 23.03 11.76
N SER A 63 26.69 22.74 11.45
CA SER A 63 27.71 23.78 11.31
C SER A 63 27.47 24.70 10.10
N THR A 64 26.99 24.12 8.99
CA THR A 64 26.73 24.84 7.73
C THR A 64 25.51 25.76 7.83
N PHE A 65 24.41 25.26 8.39
CA PHE A 65 23.12 25.97 8.42
C PHE A 65 22.86 26.73 9.73
N ARG A 66 23.63 26.46 10.79
CA ARG A 66 23.51 27.09 12.12
C ARG A 66 22.07 27.03 12.68
N THR A 67 21.39 25.91 12.43
CA THR A 67 19.99 25.66 12.77
C THR A 67 19.83 24.22 13.27
N ARG A 68 18.68 23.91 13.88
CA ARG A 68 18.39 22.53 14.27
C ARG A 68 18.11 21.69 13.02
N ILE A 69 18.87 20.61 12.85
CA ILE A 69 18.68 19.67 11.74
C ILE A 69 17.81 18.50 12.19
N GLU A 70 16.73 18.25 11.45
CA GLU A 70 15.87 17.07 11.62
C GLU A 70 15.92 16.22 10.35
N LEU A 71 16.32 14.96 10.48
CA LEU A 71 16.33 14.00 9.37
C LEU A 71 15.09 13.10 9.49
N ARG A 72 14.26 13.08 8.45
CA ARG A 72 13.04 12.28 8.41
C ARG A 72 13.10 11.28 7.27
N GLN A 73 13.15 9.99 7.61
CA GLN A 73 13.01 8.92 6.64
C GLN A 73 11.55 8.81 6.21
N ILE A 74 11.31 8.76 4.91
CA ILE A 74 9.97 8.58 4.33
C ILE A 74 9.92 7.35 3.43
N GLY A 75 8.72 6.82 3.17
CA GLY A 75 8.54 5.73 2.21
C GLY A 75 8.61 6.21 0.77
N VAL A 76 8.88 5.31 -0.18
CA VAL A 76 8.89 5.63 -1.63
C VAL A 76 7.58 6.23 -2.14
N ARG A 77 6.45 5.89 -1.50
CA ARG A 77 5.13 6.44 -1.82
C ARG A 77 4.97 7.86 -1.29
N ASP A 78 5.43 8.13 -0.07
CA ASP A 78 5.38 9.47 0.52
C ASP A 78 6.36 10.41 -0.20
N GLU A 79 7.49 9.87 -0.65
CA GLU A 79 8.41 10.59 -1.55
C GLU A 79 7.70 10.99 -2.85
N ALA A 80 7.02 10.06 -3.51
CA ALA A 80 6.25 10.36 -4.71
C ALA A 80 5.09 11.33 -4.43
N ALA A 81 4.43 11.22 -3.28
CA ALA A 81 3.38 12.14 -2.86
C ALA A 81 3.93 13.57 -2.70
N ARG A 82 5.09 13.72 -2.06
CA ARG A 82 5.72 15.02 -1.81
C ARG A 82 6.30 15.66 -3.07
N LEU A 83 6.97 14.88 -3.92
CA LEU A 83 7.52 15.37 -5.19
C LEU A 83 6.43 15.62 -6.25
N SER A 84 5.25 15.04 -6.05
CA SER A 84 4.20 14.94 -7.06
C SER A 84 4.71 14.31 -8.36
N GLY A 85 3.86 14.32 -9.39
CA GLY A 85 4.15 13.73 -10.69
C GLY A 85 2.88 13.38 -11.44
N VAL A 86 3.05 12.80 -12.62
CA VAL A 86 1.93 12.46 -13.50
C VAL A 86 1.72 10.95 -13.49
N GLY A 87 0.53 10.53 -13.07
CA GLY A 87 0.09 9.16 -13.14
C GLY A 87 -0.13 8.69 -14.58
N ARG A 88 -0.21 7.38 -14.77
CA ARG A 88 -0.51 6.79 -16.09
C ARG A 88 -1.84 7.24 -16.70
N CYS A 89 -2.75 7.75 -15.88
CA CYS A 89 -4.02 8.33 -16.31
C CYS A 89 -3.87 9.75 -16.89
N GLY A 90 -2.64 10.28 -16.97
CA GLY A 90 -2.32 11.62 -17.44
C GLY A 90 -2.62 12.73 -16.42
N ARG A 91 -3.03 12.37 -15.20
CA ARG A 91 -3.36 13.31 -14.12
C ARG A 91 -2.26 13.36 -13.06
N GLU A 92 -2.26 14.41 -12.25
CA GLU A 92 -1.41 14.47 -11.05
C GLU A 92 -1.62 13.23 -10.17
N TYR A 93 -0.57 12.78 -9.49
CA TYR A 93 -0.65 11.67 -8.54
C TYR A 93 -1.75 11.90 -7.50
N CYS A 94 -2.67 10.94 -7.37
CA CYS A 94 -3.79 11.02 -6.43
C CYS A 94 -3.30 11.24 -4.99
N CYS A 95 -2.17 10.63 -4.62
CA CYS A 95 -1.55 10.79 -3.29
C CYS A 95 -0.96 12.17 -3.01
N SER A 96 -0.70 12.97 -4.05
CA SER A 96 -0.25 14.35 -3.94
C SER A 96 -1.40 15.36 -3.92
N SER A 97 -2.56 14.95 -4.41
CA SER A 97 -3.71 15.83 -4.65
C SER A 97 -4.80 15.66 -3.59
N TRP A 98 -5.53 14.54 -3.60
CA TRP A 98 -6.76 14.38 -2.82
C TRP A 98 -6.83 13.08 -2.01
N LEU A 99 -6.03 12.06 -2.37
CA LEU A 99 -6.00 10.75 -1.69
C LEU A 99 -4.79 10.66 -0.75
N THR A 100 -4.78 11.47 0.29
CA THR A 100 -3.65 11.58 1.25
C THR A 100 -3.54 10.38 2.17
N GLU A 101 -4.66 9.76 2.55
CA GLU A 101 -4.70 8.56 3.38
C GLU A 101 -4.77 7.29 2.55
N LEU A 102 -3.67 6.54 2.53
CA LEU A 102 -3.48 5.43 1.61
C LEU A 102 -3.52 4.10 2.36
N SER A 103 -4.56 3.32 2.06
CA SER A 103 -4.65 1.93 2.51
C SER A 103 -3.69 1.03 1.74
N PRO A 104 -3.11 -0.01 2.38
CA PRO A 104 -2.32 -1.02 1.69
C PRO A 104 -3.09 -1.68 0.55
N VAL A 105 -2.39 -1.91 -0.56
CA VAL A 105 -2.94 -2.53 -1.78
C VAL A 105 -2.36 -3.92 -1.93
N ASN A 106 -3.20 -4.89 -2.29
CA ASN A 106 -2.80 -6.27 -2.56
C ASN A 106 -2.99 -6.62 -4.04
N LEU A 107 -2.41 -7.75 -4.47
CA LEU A 107 -2.50 -8.22 -5.86
C LEU A 107 -3.92 -8.73 -6.22
N GLY A 108 -4.72 -9.11 -5.22
CA GLY A 108 -6.11 -9.55 -5.41
C GLY A 108 -6.99 -8.45 -6.00
N LEU A 109 -6.81 -7.21 -5.55
CA LEU A 109 -7.54 -6.04 -6.07
C LEU A 109 -7.35 -5.85 -7.58
N ALA A 110 -6.15 -6.10 -8.10
CA ALA A 110 -5.88 -6.03 -9.53
C ALA A 110 -6.61 -7.14 -10.30
N LYS A 111 -6.66 -8.37 -9.74
CA LYS A 111 -7.40 -9.50 -10.32
C LYS A 111 -8.91 -9.23 -10.34
N ASP A 112 -9.46 -8.69 -9.25
CA ASP A 112 -10.88 -8.37 -9.15
C ASP A 112 -11.34 -7.34 -10.19
N GLN A 113 -10.43 -6.48 -10.62
CA GLN A 113 -10.63 -5.46 -11.64
C GLN A 113 -10.23 -5.93 -13.04
N HIS A 114 -9.91 -7.21 -13.22
CA HIS A 114 -9.49 -7.81 -14.49
C HIS A 114 -8.27 -7.13 -15.15
N LEU A 115 -7.38 -6.56 -14.35
CA LEU A 115 -6.11 -6.03 -14.84
C LEU A 115 -5.09 -7.15 -15.00
N SER A 116 -4.25 -7.05 -16.03
CA SER A 116 -3.13 -7.99 -16.15
C SER A 116 -2.15 -7.82 -15.00
N LEU A 117 -1.49 -8.90 -14.59
CA LEU A 117 -0.53 -8.88 -13.49
C LEU A 117 0.86 -8.36 -13.92
N ASN A 118 0.95 -7.71 -15.08
CA ASN A 118 2.19 -7.09 -15.55
C ASN A 118 2.52 -5.88 -14.66
N PRO A 119 3.72 -5.81 -14.03
CA PRO A 119 4.12 -4.69 -13.19
C PRO A 119 3.91 -3.31 -13.82
N SER A 120 4.13 -3.16 -15.13
CA SER A 120 3.92 -1.88 -15.85
C SER A 120 2.46 -1.43 -15.83
N GLN A 121 1.51 -2.38 -15.76
CA GLN A 121 0.07 -2.11 -15.74
C GLN A 121 -0.51 -2.01 -14.32
N ILE A 122 0.21 -2.37 -13.26
CA ILE A 122 -0.34 -2.34 -11.88
C ILE A 122 0.50 -1.54 -10.90
N SER A 123 1.71 -1.12 -11.27
CA SER A 123 2.62 -0.34 -10.42
C SER A 123 2.58 1.15 -10.71
N GLY A 124 2.39 1.98 -9.68
CA GLY A 124 2.50 3.43 -9.78
C GLY A 124 3.94 3.90 -9.97
N GLY A 125 4.12 5.20 -10.23
CA GLY A 125 5.45 5.80 -10.40
C GLY A 125 6.36 5.71 -9.17
N CYS A 126 5.79 5.41 -7.98
CA CYS A 126 6.54 5.10 -6.76
C CYS A 126 7.09 3.66 -6.71
N GLY A 127 6.84 2.83 -7.73
CA GLY A 127 7.26 1.42 -7.77
C GLY A 127 6.41 0.44 -6.93
N ARG A 128 5.36 0.93 -6.25
CA ARG A 128 4.37 0.09 -5.54
C ARG A 128 3.08 -0.03 -6.35
N LEU A 129 2.22 -0.99 -5.97
CA LEU A 129 0.90 -1.16 -6.59
C LEU A 129 0.09 0.15 -6.58
N LEU A 130 -0.71 0.39 -7.62
CA LEU A 130 -1.56 1.57 -7.73
C LEU A 130 -2.50 1.72 -6.53
N CYS A 131 -2.51 2.90 -5.91
CA CYS A 131 -3.49 3.24 -4.87
C CYS A 131 -4.92 3.33 -5.39
N CYS A 132 -5.10 3.70 -6.67
CA CYS A 132 -6.42 3.78 -7.31
C CYS A 132 -7.16 2.43 -7.27
N LEU A 133 -6.43 1.31 -7.29
CA LEU A 133 -7.04 -0.02 -7.19
C LEU A 133 -7.85 -0.18 -5.91
N LYS A 134 -7.32 0.28 -4.78
CA LYS A 134 -8.05 0.21 -3.51
C LYS A 134 -9.18 1.23 -3.46
N TYR A 135 -8.95 2.45 -3.95
CA TYR A 135 -9.97 3.50 -4.00
C TYR A 135 -11.20 3.07 -4.82
N GLU A 136 -11.00 2.48 -6.00
CA GLU A 136 -12.08 2.06 -6.89
C GLU A 136 -12.77 0.77 -6.43
N HIS A 137 -12.13 -0.01 -5.56
CA HIS A 137 -12.61 -1.35 -5.21
C HIS A 137 -14.03 -1.37 -4.64
N GLU A 138 -14.37 -0.40 -3.78
CA GLU A 138 -15.71 -0.33 -3.19
C GLU A 138 -16.78 -0.12 -4.26
N PHE A 139 -16.49 0.73 -5.23
CA PHE A 139 -17.35 0.92 -6.41
C PHE A 139 -17.49 -0.39 -7.20
N TYR A 140 -16.41 -1.11 -7.47
CA TYR A 140 -16.46 -2.40 -8.18
C TYR A 140 -17.32 -3.43 -7.45
N VAL A 141 -17.15 -3.57 -6.12
CA VAL A 141 -17.94 -4.51 -5.30
C VAL A 141 -19.42 -4.13 -5.31
N ALA A 142 -19.74 -2.85 -5.11
CA ALA A 142 -21.11 -2.35 -5.12
C ALA A 142 -21.76 -2.48 -6.50
N ALA A 143 -21.02 -2.20 -7.58
CA ALA A 143 -21.51 -2.34 -8.94
C ALA A 143 -21.80 -3.82 -9.25
N ARG A 144 -20.85 -4.74 -9.03
CA ARG A 144 -21.01 -6.18 -9.31
C ARG A 144 -22.19 -6.82 -8.59
N ARG A 145 -22.53 -6.34 -7.40
CA ARG A 145 -23.71 -6.77 -6.64
C ARG A 145 -25.05 -6.58 -7.38
N ARG A 146 -25.10 -5.65 -8.33
CA ARG A 146 -26.30 -5.34 -9.14
C ARG A 146 -26.46 -6.25 -10.37
N PHE A 147 -25.42 -7.01 -10.74
CA PHE A 147 -25.38 -7.85 -11.93
C PHE A 147 -25.49 -9.35 -11.59
N PRO A 148 -25.95 -10.19 -12.53
CA PRO A 148 -25.84 -11.64 -12.39
C PRO A 148 -24.37 -12.08 -12.38
N LYS A 149 -24.07 -13.20 -11.72
CA LYS A 149 -22.73 -13.78 -11.72
C LYS A 149 -22.39 -14.27 -13.13
N GLU A 150 -21.15 -14.04 -13.56
CA GLU A 150 -20.61 -14.63 -14.78
C GLU A 150 -20.70 -16.16 -14.70
N GLY A 151 -21.10 -16.78 -15.82
CA GLY A 151 -21.38 -18.20 -15.92
C GLY A 151 -22.77 -18.64 -15.46
N LYS A 152 -23.57 -17.77 -14.82
CA LYS A 152 -24.96 -18.09 -14.49
C LYS A 152 -25.80 -18.19 -15.76
N THR A 153 -26.64 -19.22 -15.82
CA THR A 153 -27.66 -19.36 -16.87
C THR A 153 -28.95 -18.70 -16.39
N LEU A 154 -29.59 -17.93 -17.25
CA LEU A 154 -30.83 -17.19 -17.00
C LEU A 154 -31.85 -17.50 -18.09
N ARG A 155 -33.14 -17.44 -17.74
CA ARG A 155 -34.21 -17.40 -18.74
C ARG A 155 -34.50 -15.94 -19.11
N THR A 156 -34.39 -15.64 -20.39
CA THR A 156 -34.64 -14.33 -20.98
C THR A 156 -35.71 -14.45 -22.06
N ALA A 157 -36.12 -13.35 -22.68
CA ALA A 157 -37.17 -13.36 -23.70
C ALA A 157 -36.83 -14.22 -24.93
N VAL A 158 -35.53 -14.47 -25.15
CA VAL A 158 -35.00 -15.25 -26.28
C VAL A 158 -34.89 -16.75 -25.93
N GLY A 159 -34.93 -17.11 -24.65
CA GLY A 159 -34.78 -18.48 -24.19
C GLY A 159 -33.75 -18.59 -23.06
N THR A 160 -33.01 -19.69 -23.05
CA THR A 160 -32.02 -19.96 -22.00
C THR A 160 -30.66 -19.42 -22.43
N GLU A 161 -30.13 -18.45 -21.68
CA GLU A 161 -28.87 -17.76 -22.01
C GLU A 161 -27.87 -17.81 -20.86
N LYS A 162 -26.59 -17.96 -21.19
CA LYS A 162 -25.49 -17.95 -20.23
C LYS A 162 -24.81 -16.58 -20.21
N VAL A 163 -24.58 -16.04 -19.02
CA VAL A 163 -23.78 -14.82 -18.82
C VAL A 163 -22.31 -15.12 -19.09
N ILE A 164 -21.73 -14.50 -20.12
CA ILE A 164 -20.31 -14.63 -20.46
C ILE A 164 -19.47 -13.61 -19.68
N ALA A 165 -19.91 -12.35 -19.71
CA ALA A 165 -19.16 -11.22 -19.16
C ALA A 165 -20.11 -10.08 -18.77
N VAL A 166 -19.65 -9.23 -17.87
CA VAL A 166 -20.38 -8.05 -17.41
C VAL A 166 -19.54 -6.79 -17.59
N ASP A 167 -20.09 -5.77 -18.26
CA ASP A 167 -19.52 -4.42 -18.30
C ASP A 167 -20.25 -3.54 -17.28
N ILE A 168 -19.62 -3.36 -16.12
CA ILE A 168 -20.17 -2.55 -15.01
C ILE A 168 -20.21 -1.05 -15.30
N PHE A 169 -19.40 -0.56 -16.25
CA PHE A 169 -19.31 0.88 -16.55
C PHE A 169 -20.35 1.31 -17.56
N ARG A 170 -20.62 0.46 -18.56
CA ARG A 170 -21.68 0.70 -19.56
C ARG A 170 -23.03 0.12 -19.18
N GLU A 171 -23.09 -0.54 -18.03
CA GLU A 171 -24.25 -1.27 -17.53
C GLU A 171 -24.81 -2.28 -18.55
N ARG A 172 -23.93 -3.09 -19.13
CA ARG A 172 -24.27 -4.10 -20.14
C ARG A 172 -23.88 -5.51 -19.71
N VAL A 173 -24.65 -6.49 -20.16
CA VAL A 173 -24.41 -7.91 -19.93
C VAL A 173 -24.23 -8.61 -21.27
N PHE A 174 -23.18 -9.42 -21.36
CA PHE A 174 -22.88 -10.25 -22.52
C PHE A 174 -23.48 -11.63 -22.27
N LEU A 175 -24.43 -12.02 -23.12
CA LEU A 175 -25.16 -13.27 -23.03
C LEU A 175 -24.82 -14.13 -24.24
N ARG A 176 -24.88 -15.46 -24.07
CA ARG A 176 -24.84 -16.42 -25.17
C ARG A 176 -26.02 -17.36 -25.06
N SER A 177 -26.81 -17.39 -26.13
CA SER A 177 -27.81 -18.42 -26.38
C SER A 177 -27.17 -19.59 -27.13
N GLU A 178 -27.69 -20.80 -26.94
CA GLU A 178 -27.32 -21.97 -27.74
C GLU A 178 -27.85 -21.86 -29.18
N GLU A 179 -28.97 -21.17 -29.39
CA GLU A 179 -29.66 -21.10 -30.68
C GLU A 179 -29.29 -19.85 -31.50
N GLN A 180 -29.10 -18.70 -30.85
CA GLN A 180 -29.02 -17.39 -31.52
C GLN A 180 -27.65 -16.70 -31.38
N GLY A 181 -26.67 -17.35 -30.76
CA GLY A 181 -25.32 -16.84 -30.60
C GLY A 181 -25.17 -15.79 -29.49
N PRO A 182 -24.08 -14.99 -29.50
CA PRO A 182 -23.82 -13.99 -28.49
C PRO A 182 -24.60 -12.69 -28.73
N ARG A 183 -25.22 -12.13 -27.69
CA ARG A 183 -25.85 -10.81 -27.72
C ARG A 183 -25.46 -9.96 -26.52
N ILE A 184 -25.58 -8.64 -26.66
CA ILE A 184 -25.25 -7.66 -25.61
C ILE A 184 -26.52 -6.87 -25.32
N ILE A 185 -26.96 -6.88 -24.07
CA ILE A 185 -28.15 -6.12 -23.64
C ILE A 185 -27.86 -5.24 -22.42
N PRO A 186 -28.55 -4.09 -22.27
CA PRO A 186 -28.48 -3.29 -21.05
C PRO A 186 -29.00 -4.05 -19.82
N LEU A 187 -28.47 -3.73 -18.63
CA LEU A 187 -28.88 -4.36 -17.36
C LEU A 187 -30.37 -4.16 -17.06
N VAL A 188 -30.93 -2.99 -17.37
CA VAL A 188 -32.34 -2.66 -17.14
C VAL A 188 -33.24 -3.59 -17.95
N GLN A 189 -32.96 -3.73 -19.24
CA GLN A 189 -33.69 -4.63 -20.12
C GLN A 189 -33.57 -6.09 -19.67
N LEU A 190 -32.37 -6.54 -19.27
CA LEU A 190 -32.21 -7.90 -18.73
C LEU A 190 -33.07 -8.13 -17.49
N ARG A 191 -33.20 -7.13 -16.60
CA ARG A 191 -34.05 -7.25 -15.41
C ARG A 191 -35.53 -7.39 -15.78
N GLU A 192 -36.00 -6.59 -16.72
CA GLU A 192 -37.39 -6.67 -17.22
C GLU A 192 -37.68 -8.04 -17.84
N GLU A 193 -36.80 -8.55 -18.71
CA GLU A 193 -36.96 -9.85 -19.35
C GLU A 193 -37.00 -10.99 -18.32
N VAL A 194 -36.17 -10.93 -17.28
CA VAL A 194 -36.07 -11.95 -16.23
C VAL A 194 -37.27 -11.89 -15.27
N GLU A 195 -37.71 -10.68 -14.91
CA GLU A 195 -38.86 -10.45 -14.03
C GLU A 195 -40.19 -10.89 -14.67
N GLN A 196 -40.38 -10.59 -15.96
CA GLN A 196 -41.56 -11.01 -16.72
C GLN A 196 -41.69 -12.54 -16.81
N LEU A 197 -40.57 -13.28 -16.76
CA LEU A 197 -40.55 -14.74 -16.84
C LEU A 197 -40.54 -15.42 -15.45
N GLY A 198 -40.64 -14.65 -14.36
CA GLY A 198 -40.70 -15.17 -13.00
C GLY A 198 -39.38 -15.72 -12.45
N ASP A 199 -38.26 -15.50 -13.15
CA ASP A 199 -36.94 -15.85 -12.65
C ASP A 199 -36.40 -14.67 -11.80
N VAL A 200 -35.74 -14.96 -10.68
CA VAL A 200 -35.30 -13.91 -9.76
C VAL A 200 -33.84 -13.58 -10.02
N LEU A 201 -33.61 -12.41 -10.61
CA LEU A 201 -32.32 -11.74 -10.53
C LEU A 201 -32.07 -11.36 -9.06
N MET A 202 -31.40 -12.24 -8.33
CA MET A 202 -31.03 -12.03 -6.93
C MET A 202 -30.11 -10.82 -6.80
N THR A 203 -30.69 -9.65 -6.51
CA THR A 203 -29.95 -8.44 -6.14
C THR A 203 -29.31 -8.63 -4.76
N ALA A 204 -28.24 -7.88 -4.48
CA ALA A 204 -27.62 -7.92 -3.16
C ALA A 204 -28.57 -7.46 -2.03
N GLU A 205 -29.55 -6.60 -2.32
CA GLU A 205 -30.59 -6.18 -1.37
C GLU A 205 -31.49 -7.37 -1.00
N ARG A 206 -31.94 -8.18 -1.98
CA ARG A 206 -32.70 -9.40 -1.71
C ARG A 206 -31.87 -10.48 -1.03
N ARG A 207 -30.56 -10.59 -1.33
CA ARG A 207 -29.63 -11.48 -0.61
C ARG A 207 -29.40 -11.03 0.84
N ALA A 208 -29.32 -9.73 1.10
CA ALA A 208 -29.17 -9.18 2.44
C ALA A 208 -30.46 -9.33 3.26
N GLN A 209 -31.63 -9.12 2.65
CA GLN A 209 -32.94 -9.36 3.27
C GLN A 209 -33.15 -10.85 3.59
N MET A 210 -32.82 -11.76 2.67
CA MET A 210 -32.90 -13.21 2.89
C MET A 210 -31.86 -13.75 3.88
N ALA A 211 -30.72 -13.07 4.04
CA ALA A 211 -29.71 -13.40 5.05
C ALA A 211 -30.02 -12.79 6.44
N GLY A 212 -31.07 -11.98 6.55
CA GLY A 212 -31.50 -11.30 7.77
C GLY A 212 -32.44 -12.11 8.66
N GLU A 213 -32.92 -13.27 8.23
CA GLU A 213 -33.80 -14.16 9.02
C GLU A 213 -33.04 -15.41 9.47
N GLY A 214 -32.15 -15.23 10.44
CA GLY A 214 -31.56 -16.32 11.24
C GLY A 214 -31.37 -15.81 12.66
N PRO A 215 -31.59 -16.62 13.71
CA PRO A 215 -31.55 -16.13 15.08
C PRO A 215 -30.16 -15.60 15.38
N VAL A 216 -30.10 -14.31 15.73
CA VAL A 216 -28.87 -13.61 16.08
C VAL A 216 -28.40 -14.14 17.43
N VAL A 217 -27.59 -15.21 17.44
CA VAL A 217 -26.77 -15.54 18.60
C VAL A 217 -25.62 -14.53 18.59
N ALA A 218 -25.68 -13.58 19.52
CA ALA A 218 -24.67 -12.55 19.68
C ALA A 218 -23.26 -13.18 19.81
N PRO A 219 -22.24 -12.68 19.09
CA PRO A 219 -20.88 -13.13 19.34
C PRO A 219 -20.44 -12.64 20.73
N ALA A 220 -20.04 -13.59 21.59
CA ALA A 220 -19.42 -13.30 22.87
C ALA A 220 -18.19 -12.41 22.66
N ARG A 221 -18.13 -11.31 23.43
CA ARG A 221 -16.96 -10.42 23.50
C ARG A 221 -15.72 -11.25 23.86
N PRO A 222 -14.56 -11.09 23.20
CA PRO A 222 -13.31 -11.61 23.74
C PRO A 222 -12.97 -10.83 25.02
N ALA A 223 -12.75 -11.57 26.11
CA ALA A 223 -12.27 -11.03 27.37
C ALA A 223 -10.89 -10.39 27.20
N ALA A 224 -10.72 -9.20 27.77
CA ALA A 224 -9.40 -8.58 27.92
C ALA A 224 -8.52 -9.45 28.84
N PRO A 225 -7.21 -9.62 28.57
CA PRO A 225 -6.32 -10.25 29.52
C PRO A 225 -6.02 -9.26 30.66
N ALA A 226 -6.25 -9.72 31.89
CA ALA A 226 -5.86 -9.04 33.11
C ALA A 226 -4.33 -9.03 33.27
N ALA A 227 -3.82 -7.93 33.81
CA ALA A 227 -2.43 -7.78 34.24
C ALA A 227 -2.16 -8.53 35.56
N GLY A 228 -0.92 -8.99 35.73
CA GLY A 228 -0.31 -9.33 37.03
C GLY A 228 0.22 -10.75 37.13
N ASP A 229 1.53 -10.94 36.94
CA ASP A 229 2.46 -11.07 38.07
C ASP A 229 3.91 -11.10 37.58
N SER A 230 4.76 -10.28 38.20
CA SER A 230 6.21 -10.36 38.07
C SER A 230 6.76 -11.41 39.05
N PRO A 231 7.94 -11.98 38.77
CA PRO A 231 8.96 -11.85 39.80
C PRO A 231 10.38 -11.57 39.29
N ALA A 232 11.00 -10.65 40.04
CA ALA A 232 12.34 -10.67 40.63
C ALA A 232 13.61 -10.82 39.77
N THR A 233 14.50 -9.87 40.04
CA THR A 233 15.89 -9.66 39.61
C THR A 233 16.86 -10.79 39.99
N PRO A 234 18.09 -10.74 39.45
CA PRO A 234 19.24 -11.05 40.31
C PRO A 234 20.41 -10.08 40.13
N GLU A 235 20.96 -9.62 41.26
CA GLU A 235 22.34 -9.13 41.36
C GLU A 235 23.06 -9.73 42.58
N ALA A 236 24.38 -9.89 42.38
CA ALA A 236 25.48 -9.97 43.36
C ALA A 236 25.90 -11.31 43.99
N SER A 237 27.02 -11.83 43.44
CA SER A 237 28.33 -12.06 44.10
C SER A 237 28.47 -13.13 45.21
N ALA A 238 29.30 -14.16 44.94
CA ALA A 238 30.30 -14.68 45.88
C ALA A 238 31.33 -15.61 45.18
N ARG A 239 32.61 -15.42 45.57
CA ARG A 239 33.79 -16.20 45.17
C ARG A 239 33.98 -17.40 46.11
N HIS A 240 34.32 -18.60 45.61
CA HIS A 240 35.49 -19.37 46.10
C HIS A 240 35.84 -20.64 45.30
N SER A 241 37.13 -20.70 44.94
CA SER A 241 38.10 -21.82 44.96
C SER A 241 37.90 -23.14 44.17
N ARG A 242 38.80 -23.29 43.18
CA ARG A 242 39.75 -24.40 42.94
C ARG A 242 39.22 -25.85 42.88
N ARG A 243 39.31 -26.48 41.69
CA ARG A 243 40.21 -27.64 41.46
C ARG A 243 40.45 -27.98 39.98
N ARG A 244 41.67 -28.46 39.73
CA ARG A 244 42.36 -28.80 38.47
C ARG A 244 41.76 -29.98 37.67
N ARG A 245 41.93 -29.98 36.34
CA ARG A 245 42.72 -30.92 35.49
C ARG A 245 42.48 -30.58 33.99
N ARG A 246 43.48 -30.09 33.25
CA ARG A 246 44.54 -30.75 32.43
C ARG A 246 44.12 -31.14 30.99
N GLY A 247 44.89 -30.65 30.01
CA GLY A 247 45.00 -31.12 28.61
C GLY A 247 44.11 -30.35 27.63
N GLY A 248 44.56 -29.77 26.52
CA GLY A 248 45.85 -29.75 25.84
C GLY A 248 45.59 -29.68 24.33
N GLY A 249 46.32 -28.83 23.59
CA GLY A 249 46.33 -28.83 22.12
C GLY A 249 45.95 -27.50 21.48
N GLY A 250 46.95 -26.81 20.92
CA GLY A 250 46.83 -25.58 20.13
C GLY A 250 46.36 -25.80 18.68
N PRO A 251 46.44 -24.76 17.83
CA PRO A 251 45.52 -24.54 16.70
C PRO A 251 46.08 -24.96 15.33
N SER A 252 45.20 -25.14 14.34
CA SER A 252 45.59 -25.25 12.92
C SER A 252 44.64 -24.43 12.03
N ASN A 253 45.16 -23.33 11.48
CA ASN A 253 44.63 -22.61 10.32
C ASN A 253 44.89 -23.41 9.03
N PRO A 254 44.02 -23.34 8.01
CA PRO A 254 44.37 -23.63 6.62
C PRO A 254 44.72 -22.35 5.81
N PRO A 255 45.50 -22.47 4.72
CA PRO A 255 46.12 -21.36 3.99
C PRO A 255 45.23 -20.74 2.90
N PRO A 256 45.57 -19.57 2.34
CA PRO A 256 44.84 -18.96 1.24
C PRO A 256 45.18 -19.61 -0.12
N ALA A 257 44.15 -19.79 -0.96
CA ALA A 257 44.28 -20.17 -2.35
C ALA A 257 44.72 -18.95 -3.20
N ARG A 258 45.70 -19.19 -4.08
CA ARG A 258 46.02 -18.34 -5.24
C ARG A 258 45.61 -19.11 -6.49
N ASP A 259 44.88 -18.44 -7.37
CA ASP A 259 45.23 -18.22 -8.78
C ASP A 259 44.52 -16.95 -9.25
#